data_AF-A0A811R350-F1
#
_entry.id   AF-A0A811R350-F1
#
_cell.length_a   1.000
_cell.length_b   1.000
_cell.length_c   1.000
_cell.angle_alpha   90.00
_cell.angle_beta   90.00
_cell.angle_gamma   90.00
#
_symmetry.space_group_name_H-M   'P 1'
#
loop_
_entity.id
_entity.type
_entity.pdbx_description
1 polymer ?
#
loop_
_entity_poly.entity_id
_entity_poly.type
_entity_poly.pdbx_seq_one_letter_code
_entity_poly.pdbx_strand_id
1 'polypeptide(L)'
;MCTKLQDHPKDAEYLNTPIRFYTEMEAIFSNALATEGSKATEVPCSGVGGKRKIGNFFEEEILMLTNMSDVVNNMANALRETGPAHVDANLYLAVMEMPGFSEEALIVAYTFLLDNKA
;
A
#
# COMPACT_ATOMS: atom_id res chain seq x y z
N MET A 1 12.69 -17.24 -25.61
CA MET A 1 12.12 -18.29 -24.73
C MET A 1 11.35 -17.58 -23.64
N CYS A 2 10.02 -17.55 -23.73
CA CYS A 2 9.16 -16.92 -22.71
C CYS A 2 8.97 -17.92 -21.57
N THR A 3 9.48 -17.64 -20.38
CA THR A 3 9.26 -18.47 -19.20
C THR A 3 7.79 -18.33 -18.82
N LYS A 4 7.02 -19.41 -18.95
CA LYS A 4 5.67 -19.47 -18.38
C LYS A 4 5.80 -19.20 -16.88
N LEU A 5 5.29 -18.07 -16.41
CA LEU A 5 4.96 -17.88 -15.00
C LEU A 5 4.00 -19.01 -14.64
N GLN A 6 4.53 -20.05 -14.01
CA GLN A 6 3.74 -21.17 -13.56
C GLN A 6 3.24 -20.77 -12.18
N ASP A 7 1.97 -20.35 -12.12
CA ASP A 7 1.32 -19.98 -10.87
C ASP A 7 1.46 -21.13 -9.87
N HIS A 8 1.84 -20.80 -8.64
CA HIS A 8 2.03 -21.82 -7.63
C HIS A 8 0.65 -22.43 -7.32
N PRO A 9 0.52 -23.76 -7.18
CA PRO A 9 -0.79 -24.41 -6.96
C PRO A 9 -1.52 -23.93 -5.70
N LYS A 10 -0.80 -23.29 -4.76
CA LYS A 10 -1.38 -22.63 -3.57
C LYS A 10 -1.89 -21.21 -3.82
N ASP A 11 -1.55 -20.59 -4.94
CA ASP A 11 -2.04 -19.25 -5.27
C ASP A 11 -3.41 -19.32 -5.96
N ALA A 12 -3.77 -20.51 -6.46
CA ALA A 12 -5.03 -20.80 -7.12
C ALA A 12 -6.26 -20.70 -6.18
N GLU A 13 -6.09 -20.93 -4.87
CA GLU A 13 -7.17 -20.81 -3.88
C GLU A 13 -7.51 -19.34 -3.56
N TYR A 14 -6.57 -18.42 -3.79
CA TYR A 14 -6.79 -16.99 -3.66
C TYR A 14 -7.49 -16.40 -4.90
N LEU A 15 -7.42 -17.09 -6.03
CA LEU A 15 -8.13 -16.75 -7.26
C LEU A 15 -9.54 -17.38 -7.22
N ASN A 16 -10.59 -16.60 -7.51
CA ASN A 16 -12.01 -17.01 -7.44
C ASN A 16 -12.63 -17.09 -6.04
N THR A 17 -11.95 -16.65 -4.98
CA THR A 17 -12.66 -16.39 -3.71
C THR A 17 -13.52 -15.14 -3.90
N PRO A 18 -14.86 -15.20 -3.67
CA PRO A 18 -15.71 -14.02 -3.81
C PRO A 18 -15.25 -12.93 -2.84
N ILE A 19 -15.05 -11.72 -3.36
CA ILE A 19 -14.71 -10.55 -2.55
C ILE A 19 -15.85 -10.35 -1.54
N ARG A 20 -15.54 -10.54 -0.25
CA ARG A 20 -16.51 -10.31 0.82
C ARG A 20 -16.83 -8.82 0.91
N PHE A 21 -18.07 -8.49 1.21
CA PHE A 21 -18.56 -7.10 1.32
C PHE A 21 -18.51 -6.29 0.01
N TYR A 22 -18.42 -6.97 -1.15
CA TYR A 22 -18.39 -6.31 -2.46
C TYR A 22 -19.60 -5.40 -2.68
N THR A 23 -20.82 -5.83 -2.34
CA THR A 23 -22.04 -5.03 -2.54
C THR A 23 -22.07 -3.77 -1.68
N GLU A 24 -21.60 -3.86 -0.44
CA GLU A 24 -21.51 -2.70 0.49
C GLU A 24 -20.42 -1.73 0.01
N MET A 25 -19.28 -2.27 -0.42
CA MET A 25 -18.18 -1.53 -1.00
C MET A 25 -18.57 -0.84 -2.32
N GLU A 26 -19.32 -1.54 -3.17
CA GLU A 26 -19.82 -1.06 -4.46
C GLU A 26 -20.78 0.11 -4.26
N ALA A 27 -21.64 0.11 -3.23
CA ALA A 27 -22.51 1.24 -2.92
C ALA A 27 -21.71 2.52 -2.57
N ILE A 28 -20.62 2.39 -1.82
CA ILE A 28 -19.75 3.52 -1.43
C ILE A 28 -19.04 4.11 -2.66
N PHE A 29 -18.49 3.27 -3.54
CA PHE A 29 -17.75 3.72 -4.71
C PHE A 29 -18.65 4.13 -5.89
N SER A 30 -19.82 3.52 -6.03
CA SER A 30 -20.83 3.90 -7.02
C SER A 30 -21.44 5.27 -6.68
N ASN A 31 -21.68 5.55 -5.40
CA ASN A 31 -22.16 6.87 -4.96
C ASN A 31 -21.14 8.00 -5.16
N ALA A 32 -19.84 7.69 -5.26
CA ALA A 32 -18.82 8.68 -5.62
C ALA A 32 -18.93 9.18 -7.08
N LEU A 33 -19.78 8.56 -7.92
CA LEU A 33 -20.05 8.96 -9.31
C LEU A 33 -21.47 9.54 -9.53
N ALA A 34 -22.30 9.67 -8.50
CA ALA A 34 -23.71 10.00 -8.69
C ALA A 34 -24.18 11.20 -7.86
N THR A 35 -23.82 12.42 -8.28
CA THR A 35 -24.72 13.57 -8.07
C THR A 35 -24.54 14.60 -9.16
N GLU A 36 -25.09 14.34 -10.35
CA GLU A 36 -25.67 15.42 -11.16
C GLU A 36 -27.02 14.93 -11.74
N GLY A 37 -28.08 15.59 -11.30
CA GLY A 37 -29.31 15.89 -12.04
C GLY A 37 -30.01 14.79 -12.85
N SER A 38 -31.22 14.46 -12.41
CA SER A 38 -32.27 13.88 -13.25
C SER A 38 -32.44 14.63 -14.59
N LYS A 39 -31.99 14.05 -15.71
CA LYS A 39 -32.76 13.70 -16.93
C LYS A 39 -31.86 13.49 -18.17
N ALA A 40 -32.02 12.29 -18.74
CA ALA A 40 -31.96 11.93 -20.16
C ALA A 40 -30.64 12.04 -20.96
N THR A 41 -30.21 10.85 -21.43
CA THR A 41 -29.65 10.54 -22.77
C THR A 41 -28.15 10.79 -23.04
N GLU A 42 -27.51 9.68 -23.45
CA GLU A 42 -26.31 9.44 -24.30
C GLU A 42 -24.86 9.79 -23.86
N VAL A 43 -24.07 8.70 -23.69
CA VAL A 43 -22.65 8.40 -24.05
C VAL A 43 -21.51 9.32 -23.54
N PRO A 44 -20.40 8.75 -23.02
CA PRO A 44 -19.43 9.45 -22.16
C PRO A 44 -18.20 9.97 -22.93
N CYS A 45 -17.56 11.06 -22.46
CA CYS A 45 -16.12 11.26 -22.66
C CYS A 45 -15.48 12.35 -21.76
N SER A 46 -14.38 11.96 -21.10
CA SER A 46 -13.13 12.69 -20.80
C SER A 46 -13.16 14.17 -20.37
N GLY A 47 -12.64 14.46 -19.16
CA GLY A 47 -12.26 15.83 -18.79
C GLY A 47 -11.65 16.01 -17.40
N VAL A 48 -10.33 15.82 -17.31
CA VAL A 48 -9.32 16.46 -16.44
C VAL A 48 -9.77 17.35 -15.25
N GLY A 49 -9.23 17.04 -14.08
CA GLY A 49 -8.64 18.05 -13.19
C GLY A 49 -9.58 18.78 -12.23
N GLY A 50 -10.06 18.09 -11.20
CA GLY A 50 -10.65 18.73 -10.02
C GLY A 50 -10.01 18.19 -8.76
N LYS A 51 -9.40 19.04 -7.93
CA LYS A 51 -9.15 18.73 -6.51
C LYS A 51 -10.52 18.53 -5.85
N ARG A 52 -11.04 17.30 -5.91
CA ARG A 52 -12.36 16.97 -5.39
C ARG A 52 -12.34 17.18 -3.88
N LYS A 53 -13.19 18.10 -3.40
CA LYS A 53 -13.55 18.16 -2.00
C LYS A 53 -14.21 16.82 -1.67
N ILE A 54 -13.53 16.02 -0.87
CA ILE A 54 -14.08 14.78 -0.30
C ILE A 54 -15.40 15.17 0.37
N GLY A 55 -16.51 14.66 -0.15
CA GLY A 55 -17.85 15.02 0.31
C GLY A 55 -17.97 14.81 1.81
N ASN A 56 -18.73 15.67 2.47
CA ASN A 56 -19.10 15.47 3.86
C ASN A 56 -19.88 14.15 3.93
N PHE A 57 -19.25 13.12 4.52
CA PHE A 57 -19.87 11.83 4.82
C PHE A 57 -21.15 12.05 5.66
N PHE A 58 -22.24 11.32 5.36
CA PHE A 58 -23.43 11.35 6.21
C PHE A 58 -23.15 10.65 7.55
N GLU A 59 -23.90 10.97 8.61
CA GLU A 59 -23.63 10.48 9.98
C GLU A 59 -23.52 8.94 10.05
N GLU A 60 -24.29 8.22 9.24
CA GLU A 60 -24.25 6.76 9.13
C GLU A 60 -22.93 6.27 8.52
N GLU A 61 -22.41 6.95 7.49
CA GLU A 61 -21.12 6.65 6.85
C GLU A 61 -19.96 6.97 7.79
N ILE A 62 -20.04 8.08 8.54
CA ILE A 62 -19.07 8.46 9.58
C ILE A 62 -19.04 7.42 10.69
N LEU A 63 -20.20 6.88 11.10
CA LEU A 63 -20.28 5.85 12.12
C LEU A 63 -19.65 4.54 11.63
N MET A 64 -19.84 4.17 10.37
CA MET A 64 -19.18 3.00 9.75
C MET A 64 -17.66 3.15 9.68
N LEU A 65 -17.16 4.34 9.31
CA LEU A 65 -15.74 4.69 9.35
C LEU A 65 -15.19 4.64 10.78
N THR A 66 -15.95 5.15 11.76
CA THR A 66 -15.55 5.16 13.17
C THR A 66 -15.46 3.74 13.73
N ASN A 67 -16.40 2.86 13.40
CA ASN A 67 -16.43 1.47 13.85
C ASN A 67 -15.25 0.62 13.33
N MET A 68 -14.54 1.06 12.29
CA MET A 68 -13.33 0.40 11.77
C MET A 68 -12.03 1.05 12.25
N SER A 69 -12.09 2.10 13.07
CA SER A 69 -10.92 2.86 13.53
C SER A 69 -9.93 1.96 14.26
N ASP A 70 -10.39 1.00 15.07
CA ASP A 70 -9.51 0.08 15.79
C ASP A 70 -8.70 -0.82 14.87
N VAL A 71 -9.30 -1.29 13.77
CA VAL A 71 -8.61 -2.11 12.76
C VAL A 71 -7.54 -1.30 12.05
N VAL A 72 -7.87 -0.07 11.65
CA VAL A 72 -6.92 0.84 10.98
C VAL A 72 -5.81 1.27 11.93
N ASN A 73 -6.12 1.54 13.20
CA ASN A 73 -5.15 1.87 14.24
C ASN A 73 -4.21 0.71 14.53
N ASN A 74 -4.73 -0.53 14.59
CA ASN A 74 -3.91 -1.73 14.76
C ASN A 74 -2.97 -1.91 13.56
N MET A 75 -3.49 -1.79 12.33
CA MET A 75 -2.65 -1.83 11.13
C MET A 75 -1.58 -0.73 11.14
N ALA A 76 -1.93 0.49 11.52
CA ALA A 76 -0.99 1.61 11.63
C ALA A 76 0.08 1.37 12.72
N ASN A 77 -0.28 0.67 13.80
CA ASN A 77 0.67 0.28 14.84
C ASN A 77 1.59 -0.83 14.36
N ALA A 78 1.05 -1.87 13.71
CA ALA A 78 1.83 -2.97 13.15
C ALA A 78 2.84 -2.47 12.11
N LEU A 79 2.45 -1.55 11.22
CA LEU A 79 3.35 -0.93 10.23
C LEU A 79 4.39 0.02 10.84
N ARG A 80 4.13 0.53 12.05
CA ARG A 80 5.10 1.33 12.81
C ARG A 80 6.02 0.45 13.66
N GLU A 81 5.56 -0.74 14.05
CA GLU A 81 6.28 -1.75 14.82
C GLU A 81 7.06 -2.75 13.95
N THR A 82 6.80 -2.84 12.63
CA THR A 82 7.77 -3.42 11.69
C THR A 82 9.06 -2.62 11.87
N GLY A 83 9.95 -3.17 12.70
CA GLY A 83 10.91 -2.41 13.48
C GLY A 83 12.10 -1.88 12.69
N PRO A 84 13.07 -1.25 13.37
CA PRO A 84 14.32 -0.87 12.73
C PRO A 84 14.99 -2.12 12.17
N ALA A 85 15.49 -2.09 10.92
CA ALA A 85 16.27 -3.22 10.39
C ALA A 85 17.26 -3.69 11.43
N HIS A 86 17.17 -4.98 11.69
CA HIS A 86 18.20 -5.70 12.38
C HIS A 86 19.54 -5.43 11.68
N VAL A 87 20.50 -4.87 12.42
CA VAL A 87 21.89 -4.74 11.97
C VAL A 87 22.69 -5.88 12.58
N ASP A 88 23.29 -6.70 11.72
CA ASP A 88 24.15 -7.80 12.15
C ASP A 88 25.41 -7.28 12.86
N ALA A 89 25.84 -7.98 13.91
CA ALA A 89 26.99 -7.58 14.71
C ALA A 89 28.32 -7.58 13.92
N ASN A 90 28.40 -8.35 12.83
CA ASN A 90 29.58 -8.47 11.98
C ASN A 90 29.52 -7.55 10.75
N LEU A 91 28.52 -6.68 10.62
CA LEU A 91 28.36 -5.80 9.46
C LEU A 91 29.63 -4.97 9.17
N TYR A 92 30.28 -4.45 10.21
CA TYR A 92 31.53 -3.70 10.06
C TYR A 92 32.62 -4.54 9.39
N LEU A 93 32.83 -5.77 9.87
CA LEU A 93 33.86 -6.66 9.33
C LEU A 93 33.55 -7.03 7.87
N ALA A 94 32.28 -7.36 7.57
CA ALA A 94 31.84 -7.70 6.23
C ALA A 94 32.07 -6.56 5.22
N VAL A 95 31.85 -5.30 5.62
CA VAL A 95 32.10 -4.13 4.77
C VAL A 95 33.61 -3.87 4.63
N MET A 96 34.37 -3.96 5.72
CA MET A 96 35.81 -3.67 5.71
C MET A 96 36.66 -4.74 5.02
N GLU A 97 36.18 -5.98 4.93
CA GLU A 97 36.86 -7.06 4.20
C GLU A 97 36.68 -6.99 2.68
N MET A 98 35.85 -6.07 2.14
CA MET A 98 35.66 -5.94 0.69
C MET A 98 36.94 -5.46 -0.02
N PRO A 99 37.55 -6.27 -0.90
CA PRO A 99 38.73 -5.87 -1.64
C PRO A 99 38.38 -4.92 -2.79
N GLY A 100 39.33 -4.09 -3.21
CA GLY A 100 39.21 -3.25 -4.41
C GLY A 100 38.58 -1.88 -4.20
N PHE A 101 38.22 -1.53 -2.96
CA PHE A 101 37.77 -0.19 -2.57
C PHE A 101 38.74 0.43 -1.57
N SER A 102 38.74 1.77 -1.49
CA SER A 102 39.49 2.47 -0.46
C SER A 102 38.74 2.41 0.88
N GLU A 103 39.47 2.49 1.97
CA GLU A 103 38.91 2.43 3.32
C GLU A 103 37.86 3.53 3.55
N GLU A 104 38.07 4.73 2.99
CA GLU A 104 37.13 5.84 3.09
C GLU A 104 35.79 5.52 2.41
N ALA A 105 35.83 4.87 1.24
CA ALA A 105 34.61 4.45 0.54
C ALA A 105 33.86 3.37 1.34
N LEU A 106 34.59 2.46 1.98
CA LEU A 106 34.02 1.42 2.84
C LEU A 106 33.40 2.01 4.12
N ILE A 107 34.03 3.01 4.74
CA ILE A 107 33.48 3.73 5.90
C ILE A 107 32.19 4.47 5.52
N VAL A 108 32.16 5.14 4.36
CA VAL A 108 30.95 5.82 3.87
C VAL A 108 29.83 4.82 3.63
N ALA A 109 30.13 3.67 3.00
CA ALA A 109 29.16 2.61 2.78
C ALA A 109 28.62 2.04 4.10
N TYR A 110 29.50 1.76 5.08
CA TYR A 110 29.10 1.28 6.40
C TYR A 110 28.15 2.27 7.11
N THR A 111 28.51 3.56 7.10
CA THR A 111 27.69 4.62 7.71
C THR A 111 26.34 4.73 7.02
N PHE A 112 26.33 4.70 5.68
CA PHE A 112 25.10 4.71 4.89
C PHE A 112 24.18 3.52 5.25
N LEU A 113 24.74 2.32 5.44
CA LEU A 113 23.96 1.15 5.86
C LEU A 113 23.40 1.28 7.28
N LEU A 114 24.12 1.96 8.19
CA LEU A 114 23.64 2.26 9.54
C LEU A 114 22.51 3.30 9.57
N ASP A 115 22.55 4.26 8.65
CA ASP A 115 21.54 5.32 8.54
C ASP A 115 20.25 4.81 7.84
N ASN A 116 20.37 3.78 7.00
CA ASN A 116 19.27 3.21 6.23
C ASN A 116 18.88 1.83 6.76
N LYS A 117 18.55 1.75 8.05
CA LYS A 117 17.96 0.54 8.63
C LYS A 117 16.56 0.34 8.04
N ALA A 118 16.44 -0.57 7.07
CA ALA A 118 15.19 -0.95 6.38
C ALA A 118 14.06 -1.41 7.32
#